data_AF-A0A9P0DB38-F1
#
_entry.id   AF-A0A9P0DB38-F1
#
_cell.length_a   1.000
_cell.length_b   1.000
_cell.length_c   1.000
_cell.angle_alpha   90.00
_cell.angle_beta   90.00
_cell.angle_gamma   90.00
#
_symmetry.space_group_name_H-M   'P 1'
#
loop_
_entity.id
_entity.type
_entity.pdbx_description
1 polymer ?
#
loop_
_entity_poly.entity_id
_entity_poly.type
_entity_poly.pdbx_seq_one_letter_code
_entity_poly.pdbx_strand_id
1 'polypeptide(L)'
;MIDIEKFSAYASETAELYVNLYNWHPMTPTVHKILVHGATVISEASLTIVYLSEKAAEARNKHFRLYRLNFTRKFSREICNRDTLNRLLLTSDHVTWKQKQAQRRKKVDQKQKKLKIRKRNN
;
A
#
# COMPACT_ATOMS: atom_id res chain seq x y z
N MET A 1 -5.84 1.91 18.24
CA MET A 1 -7.19 2.03 17.63
C MET A 1 -7.57 3.50 17.74
N ILE A 2 -8.24 4.09 16.74
CA ILE A 2 -8.57 5.52 16.74
C ILE A 2 -9.74 5.74 17.71
N ASP A 3 -9.65 6.78 18.54
CA ASP A 3 -10.74 7.21 19.42
C ASP A 3 -11.78 7.97 18.59
N ILE A 4 -12.99 7.40 18.48
CA ILE A 4 -14.05 7.89 17.60
C ILE A 4 -14.56 9.25 18.07
N GLU A 5 -14.68 9.45 19.39
CA GLU A 5 -15.21 10.69 19.96
C GLU A 5 -14.24 11.85 19.72
N LYS A 6 -12.95 11.62 19.99
CA LYS A 6 -11.90 12.61 19.72
C LYS A 6 -11.78 12.93 18.23
N PHE A 7 -11.89 11.92 17.36
CA PHE A 7 -11.89 12.13 15.92
C PHE A 7 -13.10 12.95 15.46
N SER A 8 -14.30 12.63 15.94
CA SER A 8 -15.53 13.33 15.57
C SER A 8 -15.51 14.80 15.99
N ALA A 9 -15.04 15.09 17.21
CA ALA A 9 -14.90 16.46 17.70
C ALA A 9 -13.92 17.26 16.81
N TYR A 10 -12.75 16.67 16.54
CA TYR A 10 -11.74 17.30 15.67
C TYR A 10 -12.22 17.51 14.23
N ALA A 11 -12.94 16.53 13.67
CA ALA A 11 -13.49 16.62 12.32
C ALA A 11 -14.57 17.71 12.19
N SER A 12 -15.36 17.91 13.25
CA SER A 12 -16.40 18.95 13.30
C SER A 12 -15.77 20.35 13.40
N GLU A 13 -14.81 20.53 14.31
CA GLU A 13 -14.08 21.80 14.47
C GLU A 13 -13.35 22.20 13.17
N THR A 14 -12.73 21.23 12.50
CA THR A 14 -12.05 21.48 11.22
C THR A 14 -13.01 21.79 10.07
N ALA A 15 -14.23 21.22 10.08
CA ALA A 15 -15.27 21.58 9.11
C ALA A 15 -15.77 23.01 9.31
N GLU A 16 -15.99 23.43 10.55
CA GLU A 16 -16.35 24.82 10.89
C GLU A 16 -15.26 25.80 10.47
N LEU A 17 -14.00 25.48 10.79
CA LEU A 17 -12.85 26.29 10.38
C LEU A 17 -12.74 26.41 8.86
N TYR A 18 -13.01 25.33 8.11
CA TYR A 18 -13.00 25.34 6.66
C TYR A 18 -14.04 26.31 6.09
N VAL A 19 -15.28 26.27 6.60
CA VAL A 19 -16.36 27.16 6.17
C VAL A 19 -16.02 28.61 6.50
N ASN A 20 -15.42 28.87 7.67
CA ASN A 20 -15.05 30.22 8.08
C ASN A 20 -13.95 30.83 7.19
N LEU A 21 -12.94 30.04 6.82
CA LEU A 21 -11.81 30.52 6.01
C LEU A 21 -12.12 30.55 4.50
N TYR A 22 -12.89 29.58 4.02
CA TYR A 22 -13.11 29.33 2.60
C TYR A 22 -14.61 29.22 2.26
N ASN A 23 -15.42 30.15 2.78
CA ASN A 23 -16.87 30.20 2.54
C ASN A 23 -17.26 30.20 1.05
N TRP A 24 -16.38 30.73 0.19
CA TRP A 24 -16.58 30.83 -1.25
C TRP A 24 -16.32 29.52 -2.00
N HIS A 25 -15.67 28.53 -1.37
CA HIS A 25 -15.37 27.24 -1.99
C HIS A 25 -16.12 26.10 -1.30
N PRO A 26 -17.08 25.43 -1.98
CA PRO A 26 -17.76 24.30 -1.40
C PRO A 26 -16.79 23.13 -1.20
N MET A 27 -16.93 22.41 -0.08
CA MET A 27 -16.12 21.23 0.19
C MET A 27 -16.25 20.19 -0.92
N THR A 28 -15.12 19.64 -1.36
CA THR A 28 -15.14 18.50 -2.29
C THR A 28 -15.77 17.27 -1.62
N PRO A 29 -16.42 16.36 -2.38
CA PRO A 29 -17.05 15.17 -1.82
C PRO A 29 -16.11 14.31 -0.99
N THR A 30 -14.82 14.25 -1.33
CA THR A 30 -13.82 13.50 -0.57
C THR A 30 -13.57 14.11 0.80
N VAL A 31 -13.38 15.43 0.87
CA VAL A 31 -13.17 16.13 2.15
C VAL A 31 -14.44 16.06 3.00
N HIS A 32 -15.61 16.27 2.39
CA HIS A 32 -16.90 16.15 3.08
C HIS A 32 -17.10 14.75 3.67
N LYS A 33 -16.81 13.69 2.91
CA LYS A 33 -16.88 12.30 3.43
C LYS A 33 -15.93 12.05 4.60
N ILE A 34 -14.77 12.70 4.64
CA ILE A 34 -13.82 12.55 5.75
C ILE A 34 -14.30 13.31 6.98
N LEU A 35 -14.66 14.58 6.82
CA LEU A 35 -14.99 15.46 7.95
C LEU A 35 -16.38 15.18 8.53
N VAL A 36 -17.37 14.87 7.68
CA VAL A 36 -18.76 14.65 8.11
C VAL A 36 -19.06 13.17 8.32
N HIS A 37 -18.67 12.30 7.39
CA HIS A 37 -19.00 10.87 7.47
C HIS A 37 -17.86 9.99 8.02
N GLY A 38 -16.67 10.55 8.28
CA GLY A 38 -15.49 9.77 8.65
C GLY A 38 -15.66 9.01 9.96
N ALA A 39 -16.29 9.62 10.96
CA ALA A 39 -16.53 8.99 12.26
C ALA A 39 -17.46 7.77 12.13
N THR A 40 -18.53 7.89 11.34
CA THR A 40 -19.46 6.80 11.04
C THR A 40 -18.74 5.65 10.33
N VAL A 41 -17.95 5.95 9.31
CA VAL A 41 -17.18 4.94 8.56
C VAL A 41 -16.18 4.21 9.47
N ILE A 42 -15.50 4.92 10.37
CA ILE A 42 -14.56 4.32 11.34
C ILE A 42 -15.30 3.44 12.34
N SER A 43 -16.50 3.83 12.76
CA SER A 43 -17.30 3.07 13.72
C SER A 43 -17.83 1.75 13.15
N GLU A 44 -18.18 1.73 11.86
CA GLU A 44 -18.71 0.55 11.17
C GLU A 44 -17.59 -0.36 10.62
N ALA A 45 -16.42 0.19 10.34
CA ALA A 45 -15.32 -0.57 9.76
C ALA A 45 -14.72 -1.56 10.77
N SER A 46 -14.82 -2.86 10.49
CA SER A 46 -14.22 -3.93 11.31
C SER A 46 -12.68 -3.91 11.29
N LEU A 47 -12.08 -3.23 10.31
CA LEU A 47 -10.64 -3.18 10.08
C LEU A 47 -10.17 -1.74 10.01
N THR A 48 -8.93 -1.50 10.45
CA THR A 48 -8.33 -0.17 10.34
C THR A 48 -8.24 0.29 8.88
N ILE A 49 -8.39 1.59 8.65
CA ILE A 49 -8.32 2.24 7.33
C ILE A 49 -7.06 1.83 6.54
N VAL A 50 -5.93 1.66 7.25
CA VAL A 50 -4.65 1.27 6.63
C VAL A 50 -4.74 -0.09 5.94
N TYR A 51 -5.45 -1.05 6.55
CA TYR A 51 -5.60 -2.38 5.98
C TYR A 51 -6.57 -2.39 4.79
N LEU A 52 -7.59 -1.53 4.81
CA LEU A 52 -8.56 -1.36 3.73
C LEU A 52 -8.04 -0.49 2.56
N SER A 53 -6.78 -0.04 2.63
CA SER A 53 -6.23 0.91 1.66
C SER A 53 -5.99 0.27 0.28
N GLU A 54 -6.50 0.92 -0.77
CA GLU A 54 -6.30 0.52 -2.16
C GLU A 54 -4.84 0.66 -2.65
N LYS A 55 -4.04 1.52 -2.00
CA LYS A 55 -2.66 1.84 -2.42
C LYS A 55 -1.77 0.62 -2.60
N ALA A 56 -1.95 -0.41 -1.76
CA ALA A 56 -1.18 -1.64 -1.86
C ALA A 56 -1.50 -2.44 -3.14
N ALA A 57 -2.77 -2.42 -3.57
CA ALA A 57 -3.21 -3.03 -4.82
C ALA A 57 -2.74 -2.20 -6.03
N GLU A 58 -2.83 -0.86 -5.97
CA GLU A 58 -2.36 0.02 -7.04
C GLU A 58 -0.85 -0.12 -7.29
N ALA A 59 -0.04 -0.24 -6.23
CA ALA A 59 1.39 -0.49 -6.36
C ALA A 59 1.69 -1.79 -7.14
N ARG A 60 0.77 -2.76 -7.11
CA ARG A 60 0.87 -4.01 -7.87
C ARG A 60 0.73 -3.80 -9.37
N ASN A 61 0.09 -2.72 -9.83
CA ASN A 61 -0.04 -2.40 -11.26
C ASN A 61 1.33 -2.19 -11.94
N LYS A 62 2.32 -1.69 -11.20
CA LYS A 62 3.71 -1.61 -11.69
C LYS A 62 4.27 -2.99 -11.99
N HIS A 63 4.04 -3.95 -11.11
CA HIS A 63 4.46 -5.34 -11.31
C HIS A 63 3.70 -6.01 -12.44
N PHE A 64 2.39 -5.75 -12.59
CA PHE A 64 1.60 -6.25 -13.70
C PHE A 64 2.20 -5.84 -15.05
N ARG A 65 2.51 -4.54 -15.23
CA ARG A 65 3.15 -4.03 -16.46
C ARG A 65 4.51 -4.70 -16.71
N LEU A 66 5.33 -4.84 -15.67
CA LEU A 66 6.64 -5.49 -15.75
C LEU A 66 6.54 -6.98 -16.13
N TYR A 67 5.61 -7.71 -15.54
CA TYR A 67 5.43 -9.14 -15.81
C TYR A 67 4.95 -9.39 -17.24
N ARG A 68 4.01 -8.59 -17.73
CA ARG A 68 3.55 -8.65 -19.13
C ARG A 68 4.64 -8.31 -20.14
N LEU A 69 5.59 -7.43 -19.78
CA LEU A 69 6.68 -7.05 -20.68
C LEU A 69 7.73 -8.16 -20.82
N ASN A 70 8.17 -8.70 -19.67
CA ASN A 70 9.43 -9.46 -19.56
C ASN A 70 9.25 -10.95 -19.27
N PHE A 71 8.10 -11.38 -18.74
CA PHE A 71 7.95 -12.72 -18.14
C PHE A 71 6.82 -13.55 -18.76
N THR A 72 6.20 -13.09 -19.84
CA THR A 72 5.06 -13.77 -20.49
C THR A 72 5.36 -14.12 -21.93
N ARG A 73 4.80 -15.23 -22.41
CA ARG A 73 4.82 -15.57 -23.84
C ARG A 73 3.85 -14.66 -24.61
N LYS A 74 4.30 -14.15 -25.77
CA LYS A 74 3.56 -13.18 -26.60
C LYS A 74 2.94 -13.81 -27.86
N PHE A 75 2.72 -15.12 -27.85
CA PHE A 75 2.15 -15.87 -28.97
C PHE A 75 0.62 -15.73 -29.07
N SER A 76 -0.07 -15.67 -27.92
CA SER A 76 -1.52 -15.44 -27.83
C SER A 76 -1.83 -14.59 -26.61
N ARG A 77 -2.91 -13.80 -26.68
CA ARG A 77 -3.39 -12.97 -25.56
C ARG A 77 -3.79 -13.82 -24.36
N GLU A 78 -4.42 -14.98 -24.60
CA GLU A 78 -4.85 -15.90 -23.54
C GLU A 78 -3.65 -16.45 -22.76
N ILE A 79 -2.63 -16.90 -23.48
CA ILE A 79 -1.40 -17.43 -22.88
C ILE A 79 -0.66 -16.32 -22.12
N CYS A 80 -0.59 -15.11 -22.69
CA CYS A 80 0.03 -13.96 -22.03
C CYS A 80 -0.67 -13.62 -20.70
N ASN A 81 -2.01 -13.61 -20.68
CA ASN A 81 -2.79 -13.34 -19.47
C ASN A 81 -2.61 -14.45 -18.43
N ARG A 82 -2.60 -15.72 -18.85
CA ARG A 82 -2.37 -16.87 -17.97
C ARG A 82 -0.98 -16.81 -17.33
N ASP A 83 0.06 -16.53 -18.12
CA ASP A 83 1.44 -16.40 -17.62
C ASP A 83 1.57 -15.22 -16.65
N THR A 84 0.90 -14.08 -16.94
CA THR A 84 0.87 -12.90 -16.05
C THR A 84 0.22 -13.23 -14.71
N LEU A 85 -0.93 -13.89 -14.74
CA LEU A 85 -1.68 -14.27 -13.54
C LEU A 85 -0.90 -15.28 -12.69
N ASN A 86 -0.37 -16.34 -13.31
CA ASN A 86 0.44 -17.34 -12.63
C ASN A 86 1.64 -16.70 -11.92
N ARG A 87 2.29 -15.73 -12.56
CA ARG A 87 3.42 -15.00 -11.97
C ARG A 87 2.99 -14.17 -10.76
N LEU A 88 1.84 -13.51 -10.83
CA LEU A 88 1.30 -12.75 -9.70
C LEU A 88 0.99 -13.67 -8.52
N LEU A 89 0.32 -14.80 -8.76
CA LEU A 89 0.00 -15.80 -7.73
C LEU A 89 1.26 -16.34 -7.03
N LEU A 90 2.30 -16.68 -7.79
CA LEU A 90 3.59 -17.11 -7.23
C LEU A 90 4.27 -16.04 -6.37
N THR A 91 4.02 -14.76 -6.65
CA THR A 91 4.62 -13.65 -5.87
C THR A 91 3.81 -13.28 -4.65
N SER A 92 2.50 -13.54 -4.64
CA SER A 92 1.63 -13.36 -3.48
C SER A 92 1.68 -14.52 -2.50
N ASP A 93 2.13 -15.71 -2.93
CA ASP A 93 2.28 -16.86 -2.05
C ASP A 93 3.20 -16.55 -0.86
N HIS A 94 2.66 -16.78 0.33
CA HIS A 94 3.31 -16.52 1.61
C HIS A 94 4.53 -17.42 1.83
N VAL A 95 4.49 -18.68 1.40
CA VAL A 95 5.63 -19.61 1.53
C VAL A 95 6.79 -19.11 0.69
N THR A 96 6.52 -18.84 -0.59
CA THR A 96 7.49 -18.28 -1.53
C THR A 96 8.05 -16.94 -1.04
N TRP A 97 7.20 -16.09 -0.46
CA TRP A 97 7.64 -14.81 0.10
C TRP A 97 8.58 -14.98 1.30
N LYS A 98 8.24 -15.84 2.27
CA LYS A 98 9.08 -16.12 3.44
C LYS A 98 10.47 -16.63 3.03
N GLN A 99 10.51 -17.57 2.09
CA GLN A 99 11.76 -18.11 1.56
C GLN A 99 12.62 -17.01 0.91
N LYS A 100 12.02 -16.14 0.08
CA LYS A 100 12.73 -14.99 -0.51
C LYS A 100 13.25 -14.03 0.54
N GLN A 101 12.51 -13.75 1.60
CA GLN A 101 12.96 -12.87 2.68
C GLN A 101 14.18 -13.46 3.41
N ALA A 102 14.14 -14.76 3.72
CA ALA A 102 15.27 -15.44 4.35
C ALA A 102 16.55 -15.36 3.49
N GLN A 103 16.41 -15.56 2.17
CA GLN A 103 17.53 -15.42 1.24
C GLN A 103 18.07 -13.98 1.17
N ARG A 104 17.18 -12.97 1.18
CA ARG A 104 17.60 -11.56 1.17
C ARG A 104 18.38 -11.20 2.43
N ARG A 105 17.94 -11.65 3.61
CA ARG A 105 18.63 -11.43 4.89
C ARG A 105 20.05 -12.01 4.86
N LYS A 106 20.21 -13.27 4.44
CA LYS A 106 21.53 -13.92 4.29
C LYS A 106 22.49 -13.11 3.39
N LYS A 107 22.00 -12.59 2.26
CA LYS A 107 22.80 -11.77 1.34
C LYS A 107 23.24 -10.44 1.97
N VAL A 108 22.37 -9.80 2.74
CA VAL A 108 22.69 -8.54 3.45
C VAL A 108 23.77 -8.80 4.50
N ASP A 109 23.62 -9.85 5.30
CA ASP A 109 24.59 -10.21 6.36
C ASP A 109 25.98 -10.49 5.78
N GLN A 110 26.04 -11.22 4.66
CA GLN A 110 27.29 -11.47 3.95
C GLN A 110 27.93 -10.18 3.42
N LYS A 111 27.14 -9.25 2.88
CA LYS A 111 27.63 -7.96 2.39
C LYS A 111 28.17 -7.09 3.53
N GLN A 112 27.49 -7.08 4.68
CA GLN A 112 27.93 -6.35 5.87
C GLN A 112 29.21 -6.94 6.48
N LYS A 113 29.34 -8.27 6.55
CA LYS A 113 30.57 -8.93 6.99
C LYS A 113 31.76 -8.58 6.08
N LYS A 114 31.58 -8.63 4.76
CA LYS A 114 32.60 -8.22 3.78
C LYS A 114 33.01 -6.74 3.93
N LEU A 115 32.03 -5.85 4.16
CA LEU A 115 32.31 -4.42 4.36
C LEU A 115 33.06 -4.14 5.67
N LYS A 116 32.73 -4.87 6.75
CA LYS A 116 33.45 -4.76 8.04
C LYS A 116 34.89 -5.26 7.95
N ILE A 117 35.14 -6.34 7.20
CA ILE A 117 36.51 -6.84 6.95
C ILE A 117 37.30 -5.79 6.15
N ARG A 118 36.70 -5.21 5.10
CA ARG A 118 37.37 -4.20 4.26
C ARG A 118 37.72 -2.91 5.01
N LYS A 119 36.93 -2.52 6.02
CA LYS A 119 37.21 -1.36 6.89
C LYS A 119 38.24 -1.64 8.00
N ARG A 120 38.57 -2.90 8.27
CA ARG A 120 39.60 -3.29 9.26
C ARG A 120 40.99 -3.41 8.63
N ASN A 121 41.07 -3.50 7.31
CA ASN A 121 42.31 -3.68 6.55
C ASN A 121 42.79 -2.37 5.87
N ASN A 122 42.11 -1.25 6.13
CA ASN A 122 42.52 0.12 5.79
C ASN A 122 42.74 0.86 7.10
#